data_AF-A0A1I8A0U8-F1
#
_entry.id   AF-A0A1I8A0U8-F1
#
_cell.length_a   1.000
_cell.length_b   1.000
_cell.length_c   1.000
_cell.angle_alpha   90.00
_cell.angle_beta   90.00
_cell.angle_gamma   90.00
#
_symmetry.space_group_name_H-M   'P 1'
#
loop_
_entity.id
_entity.type
_entity.pdbx_description
1 polymer ?
#
loop_
_entity_poly.entity_id
_entity_poly.type
_entity_poly.pdbx_seq_one_letter_code
_entity_poly.pdbx_strand_id
1 'polypeptide(L)'
;MGFTPFSRLPIERFRTKVLPLLNSMANAFDLYTPSRSPKNITDALFSGLHGRALKISTGYLGRRCTEFIERQISLGHLEQLKLHGQQWPESIKASLRSFLRSPNFRKLDLFGSDSDLDLEGSNLTVDLDMLSCLVNRFLKGDLRTGTLLCGARSEEMKDIHRAILFGGFLPHLDGLPEPSEIVRNHLVCTMVWTGPGPQTLFAEFSFEEVVQVYLK
;
A
#
# COMPACT_ATOMS: atom_id res chain seq x y z
N MET A 1 28.86 10.12 25.64
CA MET A 1 28.03 11.24 25.14
C MET A 1 26.58 10.84 25.25
N GLY A 2 25.82 11.45 26.16
CA GLY A 2 24.39 11.16 26.29
C GLY A 2 23.62 11.87 25.18
N PHE A 3 22.89 11.10 24.37
CA PHE A 3 21.86 11.66 23.51
C PHE A 3 20.76 12.21 24.41
N THR A 4 20.66 13.54 24.52
CA THR A 4 19.47 14.16 25.09
C THR A 4 18.29 13.83 24.18
N PRO A 5 17.24 13.13 24.67
CA PRO A 5 16.08 12.85 23.85
C PRO A 5 15.47 14.18 23.36
N PHE A 6 14.97 14.21 22.14
CA PHE A 6 14.23 15.33 21.54
C PHE A 6 12.93 15.71 22.29
N SER A 7 12.74 15.21 23.52
CA SER A 7 11.50 15.22 24.30
C SER A 7 11.03 16.60 24.79
N ARG A 8 11.72 17.70 24.44
CA ARG A 8 11.33 19.06 24.84
C ARG A 8 11.50 20.12 23.77
N LEU A 9 11.42 19.78 22.49
CA LEU A 9 11.18 20.82 21.48
C LEU A 9 9.72 21.28 21.58
N PRO A 10 9.44 22.55 21.93
CA PRO A 10 8.07 23.04 21.94
C PRO A 10 7.49 22.90 20.53
N ILE A 11 6.25 22.43 20.43
CA ILE A 11 5.58 22.21 19.14
C ILE A 11 5.60 23.47 18.25
N GLU A 12 5.54 24.65 18.86
CA GLU A 12 5.64 25.92 18.16
C GLU A 12 7.00 26.13 17.49
N ARG A 13 8.10 25.72 18.14
CA ARG A 13 9.43 25.78 17.53
C ARG A 13 9.57 24.78 16.38
N PHE A 14 8.95 23.61 16.50
CA PHE A 14 8.90 22.64 15.41
C PHE A 14 8.20 23.23 14.18
N ARG A 15 7.00 23.79 14.37
CA ARG A 15 6.20 24.41 13.30
C ARG A 15 6.89 25.61 12.65
N THR A 16 7.52 26.47 13.44
CA THR A 16 8.05 27.76 12.95
C THR A 16 9.48 27.68 12.44
N LYS A 17 10.31 26.77 12.97
CA LYS A 17 11.74 26.69 12.61
C LYS A 17 12.11 25.44 11.85
N VAL A 18 11.59 24.28 12.26
CA VAL A 18 12.00 22.99 11.69
C VAL A 18 11.23 22.70 10.40
N LEU A 19 9.92 22.83 10.42
CA LEU A 19 9.07 22.47 9.29
C LEU A 19 9.32 23.30 8.01
N PRO A 20 9.51 24.63 8.07
CA PRO A 20 9.85 25.41 6.88
C PRO A 20 11.22 25.01 6.31
N LEU A 21 12.18 24.70 7.19
CA LEU A 21 13.49 24.23 6.78
C LEU A 21 13.39 22.88 6.04
N LEU A 22 12.62 21.92 6.57
CA LEU A 22 12.37 20.64 5.91
C LEU A 22 11.76 20.83 4.52
N ASN A 23 10.76 21.70 4.39
CA ASN A 23 10.15 22.01 3.08
C ASN A 23 11.13 22.68 2.11
N SER A 24 12.04 23.53 2.61
CA SER A 24 13.01 24.21 1.76
C SER A 24 14.13 23.29 1.25
N MET A 25 14.46 22.23 2.01
CA MET A 25 15.56 21.33 1.70
C MET A 25 15.13 20.10 0.89
N ALA A 26 13.92 19.60 1.11
CA ALA A 26 13.48 18.33 0.53
C ALA A 26 12.74 18.53 -0.80
N ASN A 27 13.42 18.27 -1.92
CA ASN A 27 12.76 18.09 -3.22
C ASN A 27 11.86 16.83 -3.21
N ALA A 28 12.29 15.80 -2.49
CA ALA A 28 11.57 14.57 -2.27
C ALA A 28 11.92 13.99 -0.88
N PHE A 29 11.00 13.22 -0.28
CA PHE A 29 11.24 12.58 1.02
C PHE A 29 10.55 11.21 1.15
N ASP A 30 11.08 10.41 2.07
CA ASP A 30 10.44 9.20 2.58
C ASP A 30 9.87 9.52 3.97
N LEU A 31 8.58 9.25 4.18
CA LEU A 31 7.89 9.49 5.45
C LEU A 31 7.64 8.18 6.17
N TYR A 32 8.18 8.06 7.37
CA TYR A 32 7.91 6.96 8.29
C TYR A 32 7.34 7.53 9.59
N THR A 33 6.10 7.16 9.92
CA THR A 33 5.43 7.60 11.14
C THR A 33 4.95 6.39 11.95
N PRO A 34 5.64 6.06 13.06
CA PRO A 34 5.18 5.03 13.98
C PRO A 34 3.77 5.29 14.47
N SER A 35 3.01 4.22 14.75
CA SER A 35 1.65 4.31 15.31
C SER A 35 1.60 5.05 16.65
N ARG A 36 2.67 4.98 17.44
CA ARG A 36 2.80 5.61 18.77
C ARG A 36 3.38 7.03 18.73
N SER A 37 3.36 7.69 17.57
CA SER A 37 3.89 9.05 17.44
C SER A 37 3.01 10.09 18.16
N PRO A 38 3.59 11.13 18.79
CA PRO A 38 2.81 12.20 19.40
C PRO A 38 1.92 12.91 18.38
N LYS A 39 0.61 12.90 18.63
CA LYS A 39 -0.43 13.41 17.71
C LYS A 39 -0.18 14.85 17.24
N ASN A 40 0.28 15.71 18.15
CA ASN A 40 0.57 17.11 17.85
C ASN A 40 1.69 17.29 16.80
N ILE A 41 2.71 16.42 16.84
CA ILE A 41 3.83 16.45 15.88
C ILE A 41 3.38 15.90 14.54
N THR A 42 2.67 14.78 14.52
CA THR A 42 2.18 14.15 13.28
C THR A 42 1.16 15.05 12.57
N ASP A 43 0.27 15.69 13.32
CA ASP A 43 -0.68 16.66 12.76
C ASP A 43 0.07 17.85 12.14
N ALA A 44 1.11 18.35 12.79
CA ALA A 44 1.94 19.42 12.25
C ALA A 44 2.67 18.97 10.96
N LEU A 45 3.22 17.76 10.95
CA LEU A 45 3.88 17.17 9.78
C LEU A 45 2.92 17.04 8.60
N PHE A 46 1.76 16.39 8.76
CA PHE A 46 0.79 16.18 7.68
C PHE A 46 0.22 17.50 7.13
N SER A 47 0.08 18.50 8.00
CA SER A 47 -0.45 19.81 7.60
C SER A 47 0.58 20.69 6.90
N GLY A 48 1.86 20.60 7.30
CA GLY A 48 2.86 21.53 6.82
C GLY A 48 3.90 20.94 5.87
N LEU A 49 4.02 19.62 5.72
CA LEU A 49 4.85 19.03 4.67
C LEU A 49 4.16 19.13 3.31
N HIS A 50 4.78 19.88 2.39
CA HIS A 50 4.27 20.13 1.03
C HIS A 50 5.15 19.53 -0.06
N GLY A 51 6.34 19.02 0.29
CA GLY A 51 7.21 18.33 -0.66
C GLY A 51 6.61 17.02 -1.19
N ARG A 52 7.30 16.42 -2.16
CA ARG A 52 6.91 15.17 -2.79
C ARG A 52 7.32 13.98 -1.93
N ALA A 53 6.35 13.19 -1.47
CA ALA A 53 6.63 11.92 -0.81
C ALA A 53 6.84 10.82 -1.86
N LEU A 54 7.97 10.12 -1.82
CA LEU A 54 8.22 8.94 -2.67
C LEU A 54 7.76 7.66 -1.98
N LYS A 55 7.94 7.59 -0.66
CA LYS A 55 7.48 6.49 0.17
C LYS A 55 6.78 7.01 1.40
N ILE A 56 5.65 6.39 1.75
CA ILE A 56 4.93 6.66 2.99
C ILE A 56 4.72 5.34 3.70
N SER A 57 5.11 5.27 4.97
CA SER A 57 4.74 4.19 5.87
C SER A 57 4.16 4.78 7.14
N THR A 58 2.90 4.50 7.42
CA THR A 58 2.19 5.11 8.55
C THR A 58 1.06 4.24 9.07
N GLY A 59 0.78 4.37 10.36
CA GLY A 59 -0.53 3.99 10.91
C GLY A 59 -1.60 5.05 10.64
N TYR A 60 -2.86 4.73 10.95
CA TYR A 60 -3.90 5.75 10.98
C TYR A 60 -3.70 6.68 12.17
N LEU A 61 -3.48 7.97 11.89
CA LEU A 61 -3.22 9.01 12.89
C LEU A 61 -4.30 10.10 12.88
N GLY A 62 -5.49 9.76 12.35
CA GLY A 62 -6.62 10.67 12.18
C GLY A 62 -6.75 11.21 10.75
N ARG A 63 -7.80 12.02 10.54
CA ARG A 63 -8.22 12.55 9.23
C ARG A 63 -7.14 13.30 8.46
N ARG A 64 -6.23 14.02 9.14
CA ARG A 64 -5.13 14.73 8.47
C ARG A 64 -4.15 13.78 7.78
N CYS A 65 -3.99 12.57 8.31
CA CYS A 65 -3.17 11.52 7.70
C CYS A 65 -3.76 11.07 6.37
N THR A 66 -5.07 10.83 6.32
CA THR A 66 -5.76 10.42 5.07
C THR A 66 -5.71 11.54 4.04
N GLU A 67 -6.00 12.78 4.43
CA GLU A 67 -5.91 13.95 3.54
C GLU A 67 -4.49 14.16 2.99
N PHE A 68 -3.46 13.90 3.81
CA PHE A 68 -2.07 13.94 3.37
C PHE A 68 -1.77 12.85 2.34
N ILE A 69 -2.16 11.60 2.58
CA ILE A 69 -1.94 10.49 1.65
C ILE A 69 -2.66 10.75 0.33
N GLU A 70 -3.92 11.19 0.38
CA GLU A 70 -4.73 11.54 -0.80
C GLU A 70 -4.06 12.63 -1.64
N ARG A 71 -3.54 13.67 -0.97
CA ARG A 71 -2.76 14.72 -1.63
C ARG A 71 -1.49 14.18 -2.28
N GLN A 72 -0.75 13.29 -1.61
CA GLN A 72 0.48 12.72 -2.19
C GLN A 72 0.20 11.77 -3.36
N ILE A 73 -0.93 11.04 -3.32
CA ILE A 73 -1.40 10.21 -4.44
C ILE A 73 -1.80 11.11 -5.62
N SER A 74 -2.53 12.20 -5.38
CA SER A 74 -2.97 13.10 -6.45
C SER A 74 -1.83 13.86 -7.12
N LEU A 75 -0.73 14.10 -6.40
CA LEU A 75 0.52 14.64 -6.96
C LEU A 75 1.21 13.63 -7.92
N GLY A 76 0.86 12.35 -7.87
CA GLY A 76 1.32 11.33 -8.82
C GLY A 76 2.78 10.89 -8.66
N HIS A 77 3.51 11.39 -7.66
CA HIS A 77 4.92 11.07 -7.42
C HIS A 77 5.15 9.94 -6.42
N LEU A 78 4.12 9.56 -5.67
CA LEU A 78 4.22 8.49 -4.69
C LEU A 78 4.54 7.16 -5.41
N GLU A 79 5.53 6.44 -4.91
CA GLU A 79 5.93 5.13 -5.43
C GLU A 79 5.53 3.99 -4.50
N GLN A 80 5.63 4.21 -3.18
CA GLN A 80 5.38 3.18 -2.18
C GLN A 80 4.49 3.67 -1.06
N LEU A 81 3.49 2.87 -0.70
CA LEU A 81 2.60 3.14 0.41
C LEU A 81 2.48 1.89 1.28
N LYS A 82 2.77 2.03 2.58
CA LYS A 82 2.57 0.99 3.59
C LYS A 82 1.64 1.51 4.68
N LEU A 83 0.48 0.90 4.82
CA LEU A 83 -0.55 1.30 5.78
C LEU A 83 -0.68 0.23 6.86
N HIS A 84 -0.58 0.65 8.12
CA HIS A 84 -0.65 -0.26 9.28
C HIS A 84 -1.83 0.08 10.19
N GLY A 85 -2.28 -0.88 11.00
CA GLY A 85 -3.32 -0.70 12.01
C GLY A 85 -4.76 -0.72 11.50
N GLN A 86 -5.70 -0.92 12.42
CA GLN A 86 -7.10 -1.32 12.12
C GLN A 86 -8.11 -0.16 11.99
N GLN A 87 -7.66 1.10 11.94
CA GLN A 87 -8.55 2.27 12.04
C GLN A 87 -8.72 3.05 10.73
N TRP A 88 -8.33 2.47 9.60
CA TRP A 88 -8.44 3.15 8.32
C TRP A 88 -9.89 3.26 7.88
N PRO A 89 -10.35 4.45 7.45
CA PRO A 89 -11.69 4.61 6.92
C PRO A 89 -11.80 3.96 5.54
N GLU A 90 -12.95 3.33 5.26
CA GLU A 90 -13.26 2.74 3.95
C GLU A 90 -13.12 3.73 2.79
N SER A 91 -13.31 5.04 3.05
CA SER A 91 -13.16 6.10 2.05
C SER A 91 -11.76 6.13 1.41
N ILE A 92 -10.72 5.66 2.10
CA ILE A 92 -9.36 5.64 1.53
C ILE A 92 -9.20 4.64 0.38
N LYS A 93 -10.09 3.63 0.27
CA LYS A 93 -10.01 2.62 -0.80
C LYS A 93 -10.07 3.25 -2.19
N ALA A 94 -10.88 4.28 -2.39
CA ALA A 94 -10.94 5.01 -3.67
C ALA A 94 -9.56 5.62 -4.02
N SER A 95 -8.90 6.19 -3.03
CA SER A 95 -7.56 6.77 -3.16
C SER A 95 -6.50 5.71 -3.40
N LEU A 96 -6.59 4.54 -2.75
CA LEU A 96 -5.71 3.40 -3.03
C LEU A 96 -5.86 2.88 -4.46
N ARG A 97 -7.10 2.77 -4.98
CA ARG A 97 -7.33 2.41 -6.39
C ARG A 97 -6.76 3.46 -7.34
N SER A 98 -6.83 4.75 -6.99
CA SER A 98 -6.15 5.82 -7.75
C SER A 98 -4.63 5.66 -7.73
N PHE A 99 -4.06 5.32 -6.57
CA PHE A 99 -2.63 5.04 -6.42
C PHE A 99 -2.17 3.86 -7.28
N LEU A 100 -2.92 2.76 -7.33
CA LEU A 100 -2.63 1.61 -8.21
C LEU A 100 -2.67 1.96 -9.71
N ARG A 101 -3.39 3.02 -10.10
CA ARG A 101 -3.41 3.55 -11.47
C ARG A 101 -2.28 4.52 -11.77
N SER A 102 -1.54 4.97 -10.76
CA SER A 102 -0.45 5.94 -10.94
C SER A 102 0.71 5.34 -11.76
N PRO A 103 1.28 6.07 -12.74
CA PRO A 103 2.42 5.59 -13.52
C PRO A 103 3.68 5.36 -12.66
N ASN A 104 3.75 5.94 -11.46
CA ASN A 104 4.87 5.77 -10.53
C ASN A 104 4.65 4.68 -9.48
N PHE A 105 3.48 4.04 -9.46
CA PHE A 105 3.18 2.95 -8.54
C PHE A 105 4.25 1.85 -8.58
N ARG A 106 4.77 1.51 -7.40
CA ARG A 106 5.66 0.36 -7.17
C ARG A 106 5.15 -0.55 -6.07
N LYS A 107 4.78 -0.03 -4.90
CA LYS A 107 4.41 -0.88 -3.77
C LYS A 107 3.17 -0.38 -3.04
N LEU A 108 2.19 -1.24 -2.81
CA LEU A 108 1.12 -1.05 -1.84
C LEU A 108 1.13 -2.23 -0.85
N ASP A 109 1.31 -1.93 0.42
CA ASP A 109 1.42 -2.91 1.49
C ASP A 109 0.42 -2.59 2.60
N LEU A 110 -0.60 -3.44 2.71
CA LEU A 110 -1.68 -3.36 3.68
C LEU A 110 -1.57 -4.43 4.77
N PHE A 111 -0.64 -5.38 4.60
CA PHE A 111 -0.49 -6.50 5.53
C PHE A 111 0.21 -6.06 6.82
N GLY A 112 1.14 -5.10 6.71
CA GLY A 112 1.76 -4.49 7.88
C GLY A 112 2.52 -5.51 8.73
N SER A 113 3.55 -6.14 8.17
CA SER A 113 4.57 -6.80 8.99
C SER A 113 5.93 -6.20 8.69
N ASP A 114 6.63 -5.79 9.73
CA ASP A 114 8.08 -5.75 9.87
C ASP A 114 8.22 -5.86 11.38
N SER A 115 8.57 -7.04 11.89
CA SER A 115 8.62 -7.40 13.31
C SER A 115 8.87 -6.22 14.27
N ASP A 116 7.83 -5.83 15.01
CA ASP A 116 7.89 -5.23 16.34
C ASP A 116 6.50 -5.37 17.00
N LEU A 117 6.21 -6.63 17.36
CA LEU A 117 5.31 -7.17 18.41
C LEU A 117 3.86 -6.70 18.60
N ASP A 118 3.38 -5.56 18.07
CA ASP A 118 2.05 -5.03 18.40
C ASP A 118 1.30 -4.36 17.22
N LEU A 119 1.63 -4.67 15.97
CA LEU A 119 0.91 -4.12 14.82
C LEU A 119 0.04 -5.20 14.19
N GLU A 120 -1.22 -5.24 14.62
CA GLU A 120 -2.31 -5.79 13.82
C GLU A 120 -2.23 -5.18 12.42
N GLY A 121 -2.45 -6.00 11.39
CA GLY A 121 -2.43 -5.55 9.99
C GLY A 121 -3.40 -4.40 9.72
N SER A 122 -3.48 -3.94 8.47
CA SER A 122 -4.54 -2.99 8.13
C SER A 122 -5.92 -3.66 8.21
N ASN A 123 -6.97 -2.92 8.60
CA ASN A 123 -8.36 -3.35 8.38
C ASN A 123 -8.75 -3.26 6.89
N LEU A 124 -7.88 -2.69 6.04
CA LEU A 124 -8.05 -2.63 4.61
C LEU A 124 -7.69 -3.97 3.97
N THR A 125 -8.52 -4.38 3.03
CA THR A 125 -8.33 -5.61 2.25
C THR A 125 -7.97 -5.29 0.81
N VAL A 126 -7.27 -6.23 0.17
CA VAL A 126 -7.10 -6.28 -1.28
C VAL A 126 -8.40 -6.83 -1.87
N ASP A 127 -9.06 -6.03 -2.70
CA ASP A 127 -10.29 -6.39 -3.40
C ASP A 127 -10.01 -6.76 -4.88
N LEU A 128 -11.04 -7.29 -5.55
CA LEU A 128 -10.96 -7.68 -6.95
C LEU A 128 -10.62 -6.50 -7.87
N ASP A 129 -11.14 -5.30 -7.60
CA ASP A 129 -10.86 -4.10 -8.40
C ASP A 129 -9.38 -3.71 -8.35
N MET A 130 -8.73 -3.85 -7.18
CA MET A 130 -7.30 -3.62 -7.03
C MET A 130 -6.48 -4.63 -7.83
N LEU A 131 -6.84 -5.92 -7.78
CA LEU A 131 -6.20 -6.96 -8.59
C LEU A 131 -6.39 -6.68 -10.09
N SER A 132 -7.63 -6.44 -10.53
CA SER A 132 -7.97 -6.11 -11.92
C SER A 132 -7.21 -4.89 -12.42
N CYS A 133 -7.00 -3.87 -11.57
CA CYS A 133 -6.20 -2.71 -11.92
C CYS A 133 -4.75 -3.09 -12.28
N LEU A 134 -4.11 -3.97 -11.49
CA LEU A 134 -2.74 -4.40 -11.76
C LEU A 134 -2.64 -5.30 -12.97
N VAL A 135 -3.53 -6.28 -13.12
CA VAL A 135 -3.54 -7.18 -14.28
C VAL A 135 -3.72 -6.39 -15.58
N ASN A 136 -4.67 -5.44 -15.61
CA ASN A 136 -4.90 -4.62 -16.79
C ASN A 136 -3.69 -3.74 -17.15
N ARG A 137 -2.97 -3.20 -16.16
CA ARG A 137 -1.74 -2.45 -16.40
C ARG A 137 -0.59 -3.33 -16.87
N PHE A 138 -0.48 -4.54 -16.30
CA PHE A 138 0.53 -5.51 -16.69
C PHE A 138 0.40 -5.88 -18.17
N LEU A 139 -0.81 -6.20 -18.63
CA LEU A 139 -1.07 -6.56 -20.02
C LEU A 139 -0.79 -5.41 -21.00
N LYS A 140 -0.88 -4.16 -20.53
CA LYS A 140 -0.50 -2.96 -21.30
C LYS A 140 1.00 -2.67 -21.31
N GLY A 141 1.80 -3.36 -20.49
CA GLY A 141 3.22 -3.06 -20.30
C GLY A 141 3.47 -1.83 -19.41
N ASP A 142 2.48 -1.39 -18.64
CA ASP A 142 2.54 -0.17 -17.81
C ASP A 142 3.04 -0.43 -16.38
N LEU A 143 3.37 -1.68 -16.02
CA LEU A 143 3.94 -2.02 -14.71
C LEU A 143 5.46 -1.96 -14.72
N ARG A 144 6.03 -1.59 -13.57
CA ARG A 144 7.48 -1.49 -13.38
C ARG A 144 7.99 -2.73 -12.65
N THR A 145 9.23 -3.12 -12.92
CA THR A 145 9.93 -4.12 -12.11
C THR A 145 9.93 -3.72 -10.64
N GLY A 146 9.66 -4.70 -9.76
CA GLY A 146 9.48 -4.47 -8.33
C GLY A 146 8.06 -4.04 -7.92
N THR A 147 7.09 -4.12 -8.83
CA THR A 147 5.68 -3.96 -8.48
C THR A 147 5.23 -5.00 -7.45
N LEU A 148 4.61 -4.54 -6.36
CA LEU A 148 4.08 -5.36 -5.27
C LEU A 148 2.76 -4.78 -4.74
N LEU A 149 1.75 -5.63 -4.61
CA LEU A 149 0.55 -5.37 -3.82
C LEU A 149 0.40 -6.51 -2.82
N CYS A 150 0.29 -6.22 -1.53
CA CYS A 150 0.04 -7.23 -0.52
C CYS A 150 -0.94 -6.76 0.55
N GLY A 151 -1.73 -7.69 1.08
CA GLY A 151 -2.72 -7.42 2.12
C GLY A 151 -3.64 -8.60 2.39
N ALA A 152 -4.51 -8.44 3.38
CA ALA A 152 -5.58 -9.39 3.65
C ALA A 152 -6.58 -9.43 2.48
N ARG A 153 -7.19 -10.59 2.24
CA ARG A 153 -8.19 -10.77 1.17
C ARG A 153 -9.55 -10.18 1.55
N SER A 154 -10.21 -9.51 0.60
CA SER A 154 -11.65 -9.24 0.70
C SER A 154 -12.45 -10.55 0.60
N GLU A 155 -13.74 -10.53 0.92
CA GLU A 155 -14.60 -11.72 0.81
C GLU A 155 -14.66 -12.26 -0.63
N GLU A 156 -14.72 -11.39 -1.62
CA GLU A 156 -14.68 -11.78 -3.04
C GLU A 156 -13.36 -12.50 -3.39
N MET A 157 -12.24 -12.01 -2.85
CA MET A 157 -10.94 -12.64 -3.03
C MET A 157 -10.83 -13.99 -2.30
N LYS A 158 -11.54 -14.16 -1.18
CA LYS A 158 -11.66 -15.47 -0.50
C LYS A 158 -12.48 -16.44 -1.34
N ASP A 159 -13.54 -16.00 -2.00
CA ASP A 159 -14.35 -16.83 -2.91
C ASP A 159 -13.53 -17.32 -4.10
N ILE A 160 -12.75 -16.43 -4.72
CA ILE A 160 -11.81 -16.79 -5.79
C ILE A 160 -10.81 -17.83 -5.29
N HIS A 161 -10.20 -17.61 -4.13
CA HIS A 161 -9.25 -18.54 -3.55
C HIS A 161 -9.88 -19.93 -3.32
N ARG A 162 -11.10 -19.99 -2.76
CA ARG A 162 -11.84 -21.25 -2.56
C ARG A 162 -12.13 -21.94 -3.88
N ALA A 163 -12.62 -21.22 -4.88
CA ALA A 163 -12.90 -21.77 -6.21
C ALA A 163 -11.64 -22.38 -6.84
N ILE A 164 -10.50 -21.68 -6.74
CA ILE A 164 -9.21 -22.18 -7.25
C ILE A 164 -8.78 -23.44 -6.50
N LEU A 165 -8.80 -23.43 -5.17
CA LEU A 165 -8.37 -24.55 -4.32
C LEU A 165 -9.15 -25.83 -4.61
N PHE A 166 -10.48 -25.71 -4.72
CA PHE A 166 -11.36 -26.87 -4.88
C PHE A 166 -11.68 -27.22 -6.34
N GLY A 167 -11.03 -26.55 -7.30
CA GLY A 167 -11.28 -26.78 -8.74
C GLY A 167 -12.71 -26.41 -9.17
N GLY A 168 -13.37 -25.52 -8.44
CA GLY A 168 -14.70 -25.03 -8.76
C GLY A 168 -14.70 -24.05 -9.94
N PHE A 169 -15.89 -23.71 -10.42
CA PHE A 169 -16.05 -22.61 -11.36
C PHE A 169 -15.64 -21.31 -10.68
N LEU A 170 -14.75 -20.56 -11.33
CA LEU A 170 -14.42 -19.21 -10.87
C LEU A 170 -15.71 -18.38 -10.89
N PRO A 171 -15.99 -17.59 -9.84
CA PRO A 171 -17.07 -16.62 -9.90
C PRO A 171 -16.82 -15.70 -11.10
N HIS A 172 -17.87 -15.10 -11.66
CA HIS A 172 -17.70 -14.19 -12.78
C HIS A 172 -16.74 -13.07 -12.39
N LEU A 173 -15.52 -13.09 -12.94
CA LEU A 173 -14.46 -12.16 -12.60
C LEU A 173 -14.61 -10.90 -13.45
N ASP A 174 -15.69 -10.15 -13.24
CA ASP A 174 -16.02 -8.96 -14.02
C ASP A 174 -14.80 -8.03 -14.13
N GLY A 175 -14.28 -7.87 -15.35
CA GLY A 175 -13.15 -7.00 -15.65
C GLY A 175 -11.75 -7.53 -15.29
N LEU A 176 -11.62 -8.75 -14.76
CA LEU A 176 -10.33 -9.42 -14.54
C LEU A 176 -10.02 -10.34 -15.73
N PRO A 177 -8.93 -10.09 -16.47
CA PRO A 177 -8.50 -11.00 -17.54
C PRO A 177 -8.21 -12.41 -17.02
N GLU A 178 -8.51 -13.43 -17.83
CA GLU A 178 -8.25 -14.83 -17.48
C GLU A 178 -6.74 -15.08 -17.30
N PRO A 179 -6.30 -15.75 -16.23
CA PRO A 179 -4.90 -16.11 -16.05
C PRO A 179 -4.46 -17.12 -17.12
N SER A 180 -3.19 -17.01 -17.55
CA SER A 180 -2.56 -17.96 -18.46
C SER A 180 -2.35 -19.33 -17.81
N GLU A 181 -2.11 -19.34 -16.51
CA GLU A 181 -1.90 -20.57 -15.74
C GLU A 181 -2.42 -20.40 -14.31
N ILE A 182 -2.92 -21.50 -13.74
CA ILE A 182 -3.29 -21.59 -12.33
C ILE A 182 -2.48 -22.72 -11.72
N VAL A 183 -1.52 -22.36 -10.87
CA VAL A 183 -0.65 -23.31 -10.16
C VAL A 183 -1.25 -23.57 -8.78
N ARG A 184 -1.48 -24.85 -8.46
CA ARG A 184 -2.02 -25.27 -7.17
C ARG A 184 -0.95 -26.03 -6.40
N ASN A 185 -0.70 -25.59 -5.18
CA ASN A 185 0.11 -26.30 -4.20
C ASN A 185 -0.71 -26.47 -2.90
N HIS A 186 -0.35 -27.43 -2.07
CA HIS A 186 -0.99 -27.69 -0.77
C HIS A 186 -0.95 -26.49 0.19
N LEU A 187 -0.11 -25.48 -0.06
CA LEU A 187 0.04 -24.27 0.76
C LEU A 187 -0.31 -22.95 0.05
N VAL A 188 -0.37 -22.94 -1.29
CA VAL A 188 -0.51 -21.70 -2.04
C VAL A 188 -1.23 -21.98 -3.35
N CYS A 189 -2.17 -21.13 -3.71
CA CYS A 189 -2.69 -21.04 -5.06
C CYS A 189 -2.11 -19.82 -5.75
N THR A 190 -1.67 -19.98 -7.00
CA THR A 190 -1.07 -18.89 -7.77
C THR A 190 -1.80 -18.75 -9.09
N MET A 191 -2.30 -17.55 -9.36
CA MET A 191 -2.75 -17.16 -10.69
C MET A 191 -1.58 -16.48 -11.41
N VAL A 192 -1.36 -16.85 -12.66
CA VAL A 192 -0.21 -16.39 -13.46
C VAL A 192 -0.74 -15.74 -14.72
N TRP A 193 -0.29 -14.51 -15.00
CA TRP A 193 -0.51 -13.85 -16.28
C TRP A 193 0.82 -13.67 -16.99
N THR A 194 0.86 -14.06 -18.26
CA THR A 194 2.00 -13.80 -19.16
C THR A 194 1.74 -12.52 -19.95
N GLY A 195 2.73 -11.65 -20.01
CA GLY A 195 2.62 -10.29 -20.56
C GLY A 195 3.50 -10.08 -21.80
N PRO A 196 3.62 -8.83 -22.26
CA PRO A 196 4.56 -8.50 -23.33
C PRO A 196 6.01 -8.74 -22.88
N GLY A 197 6.76 -9.53 -23.65
CA GLY A 197 8.16 -9.86 -23.35
C GLY A 197 8.32 -11.00 -22.34
N PRO A 198 9.41 -11.03 -21.55
CA PRO A 198 9.70 -12.13 -20.62
C PRO A 198 9.05 -11.97 -19.24
N GLN A 199 8.17 -10.97 -19.05
CA GLN A 199 7.62 -10.63 -17.74
C GLN A 199 6.39 -11.46 -17.41
N THR A 200 6.26 -11.82 -16.14
CA THR A 200 5.12 -12.59 -15.62
C THR A 200 4.58 -11.95 -14.34
N LEU A 201 3.26 -11.77 -14.28
CA LEU A 201 2.57 -11.30 -13.08
C LEU A 201 1.99 -12.48 -12.32
N PHE A 202 2.25 -12.52 -11.01
CA PHE A 202 1.76 -13.55 -10.11
C PHE A 202 0.78 -12.93 -9.13
N ALA A 203 -0.34 -13.61 -8.87
CA ALA A 203 -1.18 -13.38 -7.69
C ALA A 203 -1.18 -14.66 -6.86
N GLU A 204 -0.46 -14.63 -5.75
CA GLU A 204 -0.33 -15.71 -4.79
C GLU A 204 -1.32 -15.54 -3.65
N PHE A 205 -2.06 -16.61 -3.36
CA PHE A 205 -3.03 -16.69 -2.27
C PHE A 205 -2.51 -17.70 -1.25
N SER A 206 -2.22 -17.23 -0.03
CA SER A 206 -1.72 -18.08 1.06
C SER A 206 -2.84 -18.56 1.98
N PHE A 207 -2.55 -19.55 2.84
CA PHE A 207 -3.47 -19.98 3.89
C PHE A 207 -3.68 -18.92 4.98
N GLU A 208 -2.73 -18.00 5.17
CA GLU A 208 -2.78 -16.95 6.20
C GLU A 208 -3.72 -15.78 5.87
N GLU A 209 -4.67 -16.00 4.96
CA GLU A 209 -5.59 -14.98 4.47
C GLU A 209 -4.96 -13.80 3.73
N VAL A 210 -3.73 -13.97 3.27
CA VAL A 210 -2.98 -12.96 2.51
C VAL A 210 -3.07 -13.24 1.02
N VAL A 211 -3.13 -12.15 0.25
CA VAL A 211 -2.83 -12.16 -1.17
C VAL A 211 -1.60 -11.28 -1.43
N GLN A 212 -0.72 -11.79 -2.29
CA GLN A 212 0.44 -11.06 -2.78
C GLN A 212 0.41 -11.05 -4.31
N VAL A 213 0.42 -9.86 -4.91
CA VAL A 213 0.51 -9.66 -6.36
C VAL A 213 1.86 -9.04 -6.68
N TYR A 214 2.66 -9.69 -7.52
CA TYR A 214 4.00 -9.20 -7.83
C TYR A 214 4.43 -9.53 -9.26
N LEU A 215 5.30 -8.68 -9.80
CA LEU A 215 5.87 -8.81 -11.14
C LEU A 215 7.28 -9.43 -11.07
N LYS A 216 7.54 -10.45 -11.89
CA LYS A 216 8.86 -11.06 -12.05
C LYS A 216 9.35 -10.95 -13.49
#